data_AF-A0A3A8EF21-F1
#
_entry.id   AF-A0A3A8EF21-F1
#
_cell.length_a   1.000
_cell.length_b   1.000
_cell.length_c   1.000
_cell.angle_alpha   90.00
_cell.angle_beta   90.00
_cell.angle_gamma   90.00
#
_symmetry.space_group_name_H-M   'P 1'
#
loop_
_entity.id
_entity.type
_entity.pdbx_description
1 polymer ?
#
loop_
_entity_poly.entity_id
_entity_poly.type
_entity_poly.pdbx_seq_one_letter_code
_entity_poly.pdbx_strand_id
1 'polypeptide(L)'
;MKKITLLLSLVILGQSIFAAPPERYVRSVEKISNTYNTDMRNFLRSLNPQQTQFTPVQQTQFCGIVNQYVQDLYQVNDQYRSDLPLSYAKMTKQDFINQVLASKEMQILKKYNIQCHLQ
;
A
#
# COMPACT_ATOMS: atom_id res chain seq x y z
N MET A 1 30.32 10.17 56.32
CA MET A 1 29.10 9.48 55.83
C MET A 1 28.25 10.49 55.07
N LYS A 2 28.33 10.53 53.74
CA LYS A 2 27.56 11.44 52.87
C LYS A 2 26.61 10.58 52.05
N LYS A 3 25.30 10.75 52.28
CA LYS A 3 24.23 10.01 51.63
C LYS A 3 24.11 10.51 50.19
N ILE A 4 24.39 9.65 49.21
CA ILE A 4 24.18 9.94 47.79
C ILE A 4 22.73 9.58 47.50
N THR A 5 21.87 10.59 47.38
CA THR A 5 20.49 10.45 46.94
C THR A 5 20.50 10.18 45.44
N LEU A 6 20.15 8.95 45.07
CA LEU A 6 19.93 8.53 43.69
C LEU A 6 18.62 9.18 43.20
N LEU A 7 18.73 10.30 42.49
CA LEU A 7 17.62 10.92 41.77
C LEU A 7 17.22 9.97 40.62
N LEU A 8 16.08 9.33 40.79
CA LEU A 8 15.40 8.52 39.80
C LEU A 8 14.97 9.43 38.65
N SER A 9 15.79 9.58 37.62
CA SER A 9 15.41 10.21 36.37
C SER A 9 14.43 9.28 35.65
N LEU A 10 13.13 9.59 35.83
CA LEU A 10 12.06 9.03 35.02
C LEU A 10 12.23 9.56 33.59
N VAL A 11 13.08 8.90 32.80
CA VAL A 11 13.11 9.07 31.36
C VAL A 11 11.81 8.47 30.85
N ILE A 12 10.80 9.32 30.69
CA ILE A 12 9.63 9.01 29.90
C ILE A 12 10.15 8.90 28.46
N LEU A 13 10.58 7.69 28.10
CA LEU A 13 10.74 7.31 26.71
C LEU A 13 9.38 7.51 26.07
N GLY A 14 9.26 8.57 25.26
CA GLY A 14 8.13 8.80 24.38
C GLY A 14 8.00 7.63 23.41
N GLN A 15 7.31 6.58 23.85
CA GLN A 15 6.81 5.56 22.97
C GLN A 15 5.66 6.23 22.23
N SER A 16 5.91 6.69 21.01
CA SER A 16 4.84 6.97 20.05
C SER A 16 4.09 5.66 19.85
N ILE A 17 3.04 5.46 20.64
CA ILE A 17 2.07 4.38 20.47
C ILE A 17 1.37 4.69 19.15
N PHE A 18 1.92 4.20 18.04
CA PHE A 18 1.16 4.13 16.80
C PHE A 18 0.00 3.17 17.09
N ALA A 19 -1.19 3.72 17.28
CA ALA A 19 -2.39 2.91 17.36
C ALA A 19 -2.44 2.02 16.10
N ALA A 20 -2.81 0.75 16.26
CA ALA A 20 -3.06 -0.10 15.12
C ALA A 20 -4.39 0.32 14.46
N PRO A 21 -4.52 0.21 13.13
CA PRO A 21 -5.81 0.40 12.47
C PRO A 21 -6.81 -0.66 12.95
N PRO A 22 -8.12 -0.36 12.93
CA PRO A 22 -9.14 -1.29 13.42
C PRO A 22 -9.20 -2.55 12.54
N GLU A 23 -9.55 -3.70 13.12
CA GLU A 23 -9.60 -4.97 12.38
C GLU A 23 -10.45 -4.91 11.11
N ARG A 24 -11.57 -4.17 11.14
CA ARG A 24 -12.45 -3.98 9.99
C ARG A 24 -11.76 -3.31 8.79
N TYR A 25 -10.86 -2.36 9.07
CA TYR A 25 -10.03 -1.75 8.02
C TYR A 25 -9.06 -2.78 7.46
N VAL A 26 -8.36 -3.52 8.33
CA VAL A 26 -7.39 -4.55 7.93
C VAL A 26 -8.05 -5.62 7.04
N ARG A 27 -9.22 -6.14 7.44
CA ARG A 27 -9.99 -7.12 6.64
C ARG A 27 -10.44 -6.55 5.30
N SER A 28 -10.79 -5.26 5.25
CA SER A 28 -11.17 -4.59 4.00
C SER A 28 -9.97 -4.49 3.05
N VAL A 29 -8.81 -4.09 3.56
CA VAL A 29 -7.55 -4.06 2.80
C VAL A 29 -7.16 -5.46 2.32
N GLU A 30 -7.29 -6.48 3.16
CA GLU A 30 -7.01 -7.87 2.78
C GLU A 30 -7.90 -8.34 1.61
N LYS A 31 -9.21 -8.03 1.66
CA LYS A 31 -10.14 -8.34 0.57
C LYS A 31 -9.72 -7.64 -0.74
N ILE A 32 -9.31 -6.37 -0.66
CA ILE A 32 -8.82 -5.61 -1.82
C ILE A 32 -7.56 -6.27 -2.40
N SER A 33 -6.59 -6.61 -1.55
CA SER A 33 -5.36 -7.31 -1.97
C SER A 33 -5.63 -8.67 -2.60
N ASN A 34 -6.60 -9.44 -2.08
CA ASN A 34 -6.99 -10.72 -2.66
C ASN A 34 -7.63 -10.56 -4.05
N THR A 35 -8.42 -9.51 -4.25
CA THR A 35 -9.01 -9.17 -5.55
C THR A 35 -7.90 -8.82 -6.54
N TYR A 36 -7.03 -7.87 -6.18
CA TYR A 36 -5.87 -7.49 -6.98
C TYR A 36 -4.98 -8.69 -7.36
N ASN A 37 -4.67 -9.57 -6.39
CA ASN A 37 -3.86 -10.76 -6.63
C ASN A 37 -4.54 -11.72 -7.62
N THR A 38 -5.86 -11.86 -7.55
CA THR A 38 -6.64 -12.70 -8.46
C THR A 38 -6.60 -12.13 -9.88
N ASP A 39 -6.89 -10.84 -10.02
CA ASP A 39 -6.89 -10.16 -11.32
C ASP A 39 -5.50 -10.17 -11.95
N MET A 40 -4.45 -9.91 -11.16
CA MET A 40 -3.08 -9.95 -11.64
C MET A 40 -2.67 -11.35 -12.10
N ARG A 41 -3.01 -12.40 -11.34
CA ARG A 41 -2.74 -13.79 -11.75
C ARG A 41 -3.46 -14.15 -13.04
N ASN A 42 -4.72 -13.75 -13.18
CA ASN A 42 -5.51 -13.99 -14.39
C ASN A 42 -4.90 -13.25 -15.59
N PHE A 43 -4.51 -11.99 -15.41
CA PHE A 43 -3.79 -11.23 -16.43
C PHE A 43 -2.49 -11.92 -16.83
N LEU A 44 -1.61 -12.24 -15.88
CA LEU A 44 -0.33 -12.90 -16.16
C LEU A 44 -0.49 -14.25 -16.87
N ARG A 45 -1.52 -15.03 -16.54
CA ARG A 45 -1.84 -16.30 -17.23
C ARG A 45 -2.33 -16.11 -18.67
N SER A 46 -2.88 -14.94 -18.99
CA SER A 46 -3.32 -14.61 -20.35
C SER A 46 -2.17 -14.22 -21.28
N LEU A 47 -0.98 -13.96 -20.73
CA LEU A 47 0.19 -13.52 -21.48
C LEU A 47 0.86 -14.67 -22.22
N ASN A 48 1.42 -14.37 -23.40
CA ASN A 48 2.32 -15.30 -24.07
C ASN A 48 3.63 -15.40 -23.26
N PRO A 49 4.06 -16.59 -22.81
CA PRO A 49 5.26 -16.75 -21.98
C PRO A 49 6.57 -16.32 -22.67
N GLN A 50 6.57 -16.18 -24.00
CA GLN A 50 7.73 -15.72 -24.77
C GLN A 50 7.68 -14.21 -25.07
N GLN A 51 6.61 -13.50 -24.69
CA GLN A 51 6.53 -12.06 -24.93
C GLN A 51 7.44 -11.30 -23.97
N THR A 52 8.18 -10.33 -24.49
CA THR A 52 9.11 -9.49 -23.71
C THR A 52 8.52 -8.13 -23.35
N GLN A 53 7.36 -7.80 -23.91
CA GLN A 53 6.64 -6.53 -23.73
C GLN A 53 5.13 -6.76 -23.74
N PHE A 54 4.37 -5.84 -23.14
CA PHE A 54 2.92 -5.81 -23.26
C PHE A 54 2.52 -5.15 -24.58
N THR A 55 1.50 -5.70 -25.23
CA THR A 55 0.76 -4.97 -26.26
C THR A 55 0.03 -3.77 -25.64
N PRO A 56 -0.40 -2.76 -26.43
CA PRO A 56 -1.17 -1.63 -25.91
C PRO A 56 -2.43 -2.06 -25.15
N VAL A 57 -3.10 -3.12 -25.60
CA VAL A 57 -4.29 -3.69 -24.93
C VAL A 57 -3.92 -4.30 -23.58
N GLN A 58 -2.86 -5.12 -23.54
CA GLN A 58 -2.37 -5.72 -22.29
C GLN A 58 -1.89 -4.66 -21.29
N GLN A 59 -1.22 -3.60 -21.77
CA GLN A 59 -0.81 -2.49 -20.91
C GLN A 59 -2.02 -1.75 -20.34
N THR A 60 -3.04 -1.49 -21.15
CA THR A 60 -4.29 -0.87 -20.69
C THR A 60 -4.97 -1.73 -19.62
N GLN A 61 -5.06 -3.05 -19.85
CA GLN A 61 -5.64 -3.98 -18.89
C GLN A 61 -4.85 -4.03 -17.58
N PHE A 62 -3.53 -4.18 -17.66
CA PHE A 62 -2.64 -4.17 -16.50
C PHE A 62 -2.77 -2.88 -15.69
N CYS A 63 -2.70 -1.73 -16.35
CA CYS A 63 -2.82 -0.44 -15.69
C CYS A 63 -4.22 -0.23 -15.10
N GLY A 64 -5.26 -0.77 -15.72
CA GLY A 64 -6.61 -0.80 -15.16
C GLY A 64 -6.68 -1.56 -13.84
N ILE A 65 -6.07 -2.75 -13.76
CA ILE A 65 -6.00 -3.55 -12.53
C ILE A 65 -5.28 -2.78 -11.41
N VAL A 66 -4.12 -2.21 -11.71
CA VAL A 66 -3.33 -1.44 -10.72
C VAL A 66 -4.07 -0.17 -10.28
N ASN A 67 -4.73 0.52 -11.22
CA ASN A 67 -5.51 1.71 -10.91
C ASN A 67 -6.70 1.39 -10.00
N GLN A 68 -7.43 0.30 -10.27
CA GLN A 68 -8.52 -0.15 -9.42
C GLN A 68 -8.02 -0.46 -8.01
N TYR A 69 -6.88 -1.15 -7.89
CA TYR A 69 -6.29 -1.45 -6.59
C TYR A 69 -5.97 -0.19 -5.76
N VAL A 70 -5.35 0.83 -6.37
CA VAL A 70 -5.10 2.11 -5.70
C VAL A 70 -6.40 2.80 -5.28
N GLN A 71 -7.40 2.81 -6.17
CA GLN A 71 -8.69 3.43 -5.91
C GLN A 71 -9.41 2.77 -4.74
N ASP A 72 -9.43 1.44 -4.70
CA ASP A 72 -10.06 0.68 -3.62
C ASP A 72 -9.37 0.92 -2.28
N LEU A 73 -8.03 0.94 -2.25
CA LEU A 73 -7.27 1.26 -1.04
C LEU A 73 -7.60 2.67 -0.53
N TYR A 74 -7.62 3.65 -1.43
CA TYR A 74 -7.95 5.03 -1.07
C TYR A 74 -9.39 5.15 -0.57
N GLN A 75 -10.36 4.52 -1.24
CA GLN A 75 -11.76 4.55 -0.83
C GLN A 75 -11.98 3.92 0.54
N VAL A 76 -11.35 2.78 0.83
CA VAL A 76 -11.42 2.16 2.16
C VAL A 76 -10.74 3.03 3.21
N ASN A 77 -9.59 3.64 2.91
CA ASN A 77 -8.95 4.58 3.83
C ASN A 77 -9.81 5.81 4.11
N ASP A 78 -10.48 6.36 3.10
CA ASP A 78 -11.42 7.47 3.24
C ASP A 78 -12.63 7.09 4.09
N GLN A 79 -13.22 5.92 3.82
CA GLN A 79 -14.35 5.37 4.57
C GLN A 79 -14.05 5.22 6.07
N TYR A 80 -12.85 4.77 6.43
CA TYR A 80 -12.44 4.57 7.82
C TYR A 80 -11.66 5.74 8.41
N ARG A 81 -11.50 6.87 7.70
CA ARG A 81 -10.53 7.94 8.03
C ARG A 81 -10.64 8.43 9.47
N SER A 82 -11.86 8.59 10.00
CA SER A 82 -12.10 9.04 11.39
C SER A 82 -11.61 8.06 12.45
N ASP A 83 -11.52 6.78 12.09
CA ASP A 83 -11.23 5.68 13.00
C ASP A 83 -9.78 5.20 12.87
N LEU A 84 -9.03 5.79 11.94
CA LEU A 84 -7.68 5.41 11.62
C LEU A 84 -6.66 6.16 12.48
N PRO A 85 -5.53 5.53 12.80
CA PRO A 85 -4.38 6.23 13.36
C PRO A 85 -3.96 7.37 12.42
N LEU A 86 -3.42 8.45 13.01
CA LEU A 86 -3.07 9.66 12.26
C LEU A 86 -2.16 9.41 11.05
N SER A 87 -1.30 8.38 11.12
CA SER A 87 -0.43 7.96 10.02
C SER A 87 -1.19 7.49 8.78
N TYR A 88 -2.33 6.80 8.96
CA TYR A 88 -3.19 6.33 7.87
C TYR A 88 -4.24 7.38 7.49
N ALA A 89 -4.82 8.07 8.48
CA ALA A 89 -5.86 9.07 8.26
C ALA A 89 -5.40 10.22 7.35
N LYS A 90 -4.10 10.58 7.42
CA LYS A 90 -3.48 11.61 6.58
C LYS A 90 -3.09 11.13 5.18
N MET A 91 -3.15 9.82 4.91
CA MET A 91 -2.78 9.30 3.60
C MET A 91 -3.74 9.83 2.53
N THR A 92 -3.15 10.50 1.55
CA THR A 92 -3.81 10.94 0.33
C THR A 92 -3.82 9.82 -0.69
N LYS A 93 -4.63 9.99 -1.73
CA LYS A 93 -4.59 9.10 -2.89
C LYS A 93 -3.20 9.02 -3.53
N GLN A 94 -2.48 10.14 -3.57
CA GLN A 94 -1.13 10.19 -4.10
C GLN A 94 -0.16 9.33 -3.27
N ASP A 95 -0.36 9.26 -1.95
CA ASP A 95 0.45 8.40 -1.09
C ASP A 95 0.24 6.91 -1.43
N PHE A 96 -1.00 6.50 -1.70
CA PHE A 96 -1.30 5.14 -2.17
C PHE A 96 -0.68 4.87 -3.55
N ILE A 97 -0.79 5.81 -4.50
CA ILE A 97 -0.12 5.72 -5.81
C ILE A 97 1.38 5.49 -5.61
N ASN A 98 2.02 6.32 -4.77
CA ASN A 98 3.45 6.26 -4.52
C ASN A 98 3.86 4.92 -3.90
N GLN A 99 3.09 4.41 -2.93
CA GLN A 99 3.35 3.10 -2.31
C GLN A 99 3.22 1.96 -3.32
N VAL A 100 2.17 1.96 -4.15
CA VAL A 100 1.97 0.92 -5.16
C VAL A 100 3.07 0.97 -6.23
N LEU A 101 3.44 2.16 -6.71
CA LEU A 101 4.54 2.31 -7.68
C LEU A 101 5.90 1.94 -7.10
N ALA A 102 6.11 2.09 -5.79
CA ALA A 102 7.33 1.68 -5.10
C ALA A 102 7.40 0.17 -4.83
N SER A 103 6.32 -0.58 -5.04
CA SER A 103 6.31 -2.04 -4.86
C SER A 103 7.34 -2.73 -5.76
N LYS A 104 7.87 -3.86 -5.28
CA LYS A 104 8.89 -4.62 -6.00
C LYS A 104 8.38 -5.07 -7.36
N GLU A 105 7.12 -5.46 -7.43
CA GLU A 105 6.41 -5.85 -8.64
C GLU A 105 6.44 -4.73 -9.68
N MET A 106 6.03 -3.51 -9.30
CA MET A 106 6.04 -2.35 -10.20
C MET A 106 7.45 -1.95 -10.63
N GLN A 107 8.44 -2.04 -9.73
CA GLN A 107 9.83 -1.76 -10.06
C GLN A 107 10.43 -2.76 -11.05
N ILE A 108 10.02 -4.03 -11.00
CA ILE A 108 10.42 -5.02 -12.00
C ILE A 108 9.83 -4.65 -13.36
N LEU A 109 8.53 -4.34 -13.43
CA LEU A 109 7.83 -4.04 -14.68
C LEU A 109 8.33 -2.75 -15.34
N LYS A 110 8.78 -1.77 -14.55
CA LYS A 110 9.42 -0.55 -15.06
C LYS A 110 10.64 -0.84 -15.95
N LYS A 111 11.39 -1.92 -15.66
CA LYS A 111 12.55 -2.33 -16.48
C LYS A 111 12.15 -2.79 -17.89
N TYR A 112 10.89 -3.15 -18.08
CA TYR A 112 10.32 -3.59 -19.36
C TYR A 112 9.54 -2.47 -20.07
N ASN A 113 9.73 -1.21 -19.65
CA ASN A 113 9.03 -0.03 -20.18
C ASN A 113 7.50 -0.05 -20.01
N ILE A 114 6.99 -0.86 -19.09
CA ILE A 114 5.57 -0.86 -18.73
C ILE A 114 5.34 0.29 -17.74
N GLN A 115 4.66 1.34 -18.19
CA GLN A 115 4.36 2.52 -17.36
C GLN A 115 2.85 2.72 -17.27
N CYS A 116 2.36 2.90 -16.06
CA CYS A 116 0.96 3.21 -15.77
C CYS A 116 0.83 4.63 -15.26
N HIS A 117 -0.05 5.41 -15.88
CA HIS A 117 -0.46 6.71 -15.38
C HIS A 117 -1.64 6.49 -14.44
N LEU A 118 -1.32 6.21 -13.17
CA LEU A 118 -2.32 6.00 -12.13
C LEU A 118 -2.97 7.33 -11.74
N GLN A 119 -4.27 7.30 -11.47
CA GLN A 119 -5.07 8.48 -11.15
C GLN A 119 -5.81 8.32 -9.84
#